data_AF-A0A933ZZR2-F1
#
_entry.id   AF-A0A933ZZR2-F1
#
_cell.length_a   1.000
_cell.length_b   1.000
_cell.length_c   1.000
_cell.angle_alpha   90.00
_cell.angle_beta   90.00
_cell.angle_gamma   90.00
#
_symmetry.space_group_name_H-M   'P 1'
#
loop_
_entity.id
_entity.type
_entity.pdbx_description
1 polymer ?
#
loop_
_entity_poly.entity_id
_entity_poly.type
_entity_poly.pdbx_seq_one_letter_code
_entity_poly.pdbx_strand_id
1 'polypeptide(L)'
;MAYPLLRVGASGSQVSKLQELLERAGTSAGAVDGDFGKQTQEAVKAFQRARGLDADGIVGKATWAALDGFEAPKQTQRRLSEGDRFQVSPENQTGTVGKVPSSGDANPFHEQFIRAARAVGVPESWASSPALMKLVEKESGFDPSARNKRSTAQGLFQMLKGTYKGVGMADSWGTQDPYTQAVAGFSYIKERYKTPERAYAFHKSHGYY
;
A
#
# COMPACT_ATOMS: atom_id res chain seq x y z
N MET A 1 -9.00 11.27 19.73
CA MET A 1 -7.62 11.11 19.18
C MET A 1 -7.10 12.50 18.82
N ALA A 2 -5.77 12.67 18.69
CA ALA A 2 -5.23 13.87 18.07
C ALA A 2 -5.37 13.73 16.54
N TYR A 3 -5.92 14.74 15.87
CA TYR A 3 -6.07 14.74 14.42
C TYR A 3 -4.92 15.53 13.79
N PRO A 4 -4.19 14.97 12.81
CA PRO A 4 -3.10 15.67 12.14
C PRO A 4 -3.66 16.80 11.26
N LEU A 5 -2.98 17.95 11.23
CA LEU A 5 -3.29 19.00 10.27
C LEU A 5 -2.58 18.67 8.95
N LEU A 6 -3.34 18.19 7.95
CA LEU A 6 -2.77 17.88 6.62
C LEU A 6 -3.06 18.99 5.62
N ARG A 7 -2.08 19.28 4.76
CA ARG A 7 -2.12 20.29 3.69
C ARG A 7 -1.13 19.90 2.59
N VAL A 8 -1.12 20.65 1.48
CA VAL A 8 -0.20 20.42 0.36
C VAL A 8 1.26 20.29 0.82
N GLY A 9 1.95 19.26 0.33
CA GLY A 9 3.32 18.93 0.71
C GLY A 9 3.47 18.10 2.00
N ALA A 10 2.38 17.74 2.69
CA ALA A 10 2.39 16.66 3.66
C ALA A 10 2.43 15.29 2.93
N SER A 11 2.99 14.27 3.57
CA SER A 11 3.02 12.91 3.03
C SER A 11 2.95 11.82 4.11
N GLY A 12 2.84 10.56 3.69
CA GLY A 12 2.80 9.37 4.54
C GLY A 12 1.39 8.86 4.85
N SER A 13 1.30 7.84 5.72
CA SER A 13 0.10 7.02 5.94
C SER A 13 -1.16 7.80 6.36
N GLN A 14 -1.01 8.97 6.99
CA GLN A 14 -2.15 9.84 7.34
C GLN A 14 -2.76 10.50 6.10
N VAL A 15 -1.96 10.80 5.07
CA VAL A 15 -2.43 11.27 3.77
C VAL A 15 -3.03 10.13 2.95
N SER A 16 -2.41 8.94 2.97
CA SER A 16 -3.00 7.74 2.33
C SER A 16 -4.40 7.46 2.88
N LYS A 17 -4.55 7.48 4.21
CA LYS A 17 -5.86 7.30 4.86
C LYS A 17 -6.86 8.40 4.51
N LEU A 18 -6.42 9.66 4.40
CA LEU A 18 -7.26 10.75 3.89
C LEU A 18 -7.76 10.44 2.47
N GLN A 19 -6.87 10.04 1.56
CA GLN A 19 -7.21 9.72 0.18
C GLN A 19 -8.21 8.55 0.10
N GLU A 20 -8.01 7.47 0.88
CA GLU A 20 -8.98 6.38 0.97
C GLU A 20 -10.37 6.84 1.42
N LEU A 21 -10.45 7.73 2.42
CA LEU A 21 -11.73 8.22 2.96
C LEU A 21 -12.43 9.17 1.98
N LEU A 22 -11.68 9.95 1.19
CA LEU A 22 -12.22 10.78 0.12
C LEU A 22 -12.81 9.93 -1.02
N GLU A 23 -12.09 8.90 -1.50
CA GLU A 23 -12.59 7.94 -2.49
C GLU A 23 -13.90 7.28 -2.03
N ARG A 24 -13.94 6.81 -0.78
CA ARG A 24 -15.15 6.21 -0.17
C ARG A 24 -16.30 7.20 0.02
N ALA A 25 -15.98 8.49 0.17
CA ALA A 25 -16.96 9.58 0.15
C ALA A 25 -17.38 10.00 -1.27
N GLY A 26 -17.00 9.24 -2.31
CA GLY A 26 -17.34 9.51 -3.71
C GLY A 26 -16.57 10.68 -4.33
N THR A 27 -15.49 11.13 -3.68
CA THR A 27 -14.70 12.31 -4.09
C THR A 27 -13.28 11.88 -4.41
N SER A 28 -12.98 11.58 -5.69
CA SER A 28 -11.67 11.03 -6.02
C SER A 28 -10.52 12.01 -5.74
N ALA A 29 -9.49 11.51 -5.05
CA ALA A 29 -8.27 12.24 -4.71
C ALA A 29 -7.14 12.05 -5.74
N GLY A 30 -7.37 11.21 -6.76
CA GLY A 30 -6.33 10.72 -7.65
C GLY A 30 -5.79 9.39 -7.15
N ALA A 31 -4.47 9.23 -7.10
CA ALA A 31 -3.87 8.06 -6.48
C ALA A 31 -3.97 8.15 -4.94
N VAL A 32 -4.13 7.00 -4.27
CA VAL A 32 -3.91 6.85 -2.82
C VAL A 32 -2.40 6.76 -2.54
N ASP A 33 -1.60 7.63 -3.17
CA ASP A 33 -0.14 7.60 -3.16
C ASP A 33 0.45 7.83 -1.77
N GLY A 34 -0.24 8.58 -0.92
CA GLY A 34 0.26 9.08 0.36
C GLY A 34 0.90 10.46 0.26
N ASP A 35 0.77 11.17 -0.86
CA ASP A 35 1.30 12.51 -1.07
C ASP A 35 0.16 13.53 -1.19
N PHE A 36 0.25 14.63 -0.44
CA PHE A 36 -0.75 15.68 -0.49
C PHE A 36 -0.45 16.61 -1.67
N GLY A 37 -0.66 16.08 -2.88
CA GLY A 37 -0.54 16.81 -4.14
C GLY A 37 -1.74 17.72 -4.43
N LYS A 38 -1.71 18.36 -5.61
CA LYS A 38 -2.79 19.24 -6.07
C LYS A 38 -4.13 18.51 -6.23
N GLN A 39 -4.12 17.23 -6.64
CA GLN A 39 -5.35 16.44 -6.80
C GLN A 39 -5.99 16.16 -5.43
N THR A 40 -5.21 15.65 -4.47
CA THR A 40 -5.59 15.52 -3.05
C THR A 40 -6.17 16.82 -2.49
N GLN A 41 -5.57 17.98 -2.80
CA GLN A 41 -6.10 19.28 -2.33
C GLN A 41 -7.46 19.64 -2.92
N GLU A 42 -7.65 19.50 -4.24
CA GLU A 42 -8.96 19.81 -4.86
C GLU A 42 -10.05 18.83 -4.42
N ALA A 43 -9.71 17.57 -4.17
CA ALA A 43 -10.62 16.58 -3.59
C ALA A 43 -11.03 16.95 -2.15
N VAL A 44 -10.10 17.38 -1.30
CA VAL A 44 -10.42 17.92 0.03
C VAL A 44 -11.37 19.12 -0.08
N LYS A 45 -11.12 20.08 -0.99
CA LYS A 45 -12.01 21.23 -1.21
C LYS A 45 -13.39 20.82 -1.71
N ALA A 46 -13.48 19.83 -2.61
CA ALA A 46 -14.76 19.32 -3.10
C ALA A 46 -15.56 18.63 -1.97
N PHE A 47 -14.91 17.80 -1.16
CA PHE A 47 -15.52 17.16 0.00
C PHE A 47 -15.96 18.20 1.06
N GLN A 48 -15.12 19.19 1.36
CA GLN A 48 -15.47 20.29 2.28
C GLN A 48 -16.75 21.01 1.83
N ARG A 49 -16.84 21.41 0.56
CA ARG A 49 -18.06 22.02 -0.01
C ARG A 49 -19.28 21.10 0.11
N ALA A 50 -19.14 19.82 -0.22
CA ALA A 50 -20.20 18.82 -0.11
C ALA A 50 -20.66 18.54 1.34
N ARG A 51 -19.91 19.00 2.35
CA ARG A 51 -20.23 18.88 3.78
C ARG A 51 -20.54 20.21 4.47
N GLY A 52 -20.62 21.32 3.72
CA GLY A 52 -20.88 22.65 4.28
C GLY A 52 -19.74 23.20 5.14
N LEU A 53 -18.50 22.74 4.90
CA LEU A 53 -17.29 23.22 5.57
C LEU A 53 -16.56 24.26 4.72
N ASP A 54 -15.74 25.10 5.36
CA ASP A 54 -14.81 26.00 4.67
C ASP A 54 -13.91 25.23 3.71
N ALA A 55 -13.89 25.64 2.44
CA ALA A 55 -13.26 24.92 1.33
C ALA A 55 -11.80 25.35 1.09
N ASP A 56 -10.99 25.36 2.16
CA ASP A 56 -9.60 25.82 2.15
C ASP A 56 -8.60 24.79 1.57
N GLY A 57 -8.97 23.50 1.54
CA GLY A 57 -8.08 22.40 1.15
C GLY A 57 -7.13 21.95 2.27
N ILE A 58 -7.45 22.24 3.53
CA ILE A 58 -6.69 21.85 4.73
C ILE A 58 -7.54 20.88 5.57
N VAL A 59 -6.96 19.73 5.92
CA VAL A 59 -7.67 18.70 6.70
C VAL A 59 -7.40 18.93 8.18
N GLY A 60 -8.21 19.80 8.77
CA GLY A 60 -8.30 20.00 10.21
C GLY A 60 -9.30 19.07 10.90
N LYS A 61 -9.51 19.28 12.21
CA LYS A 61 -10.42 18.47 13.06
C LYS A 61 -11.84 18.32 12.47
N ALA A 62 -12.40 19.38 11.88
CA ALA A 62 -13.73 19.36 11.28
C ALA A 62 -13.81 18.44 10.05
N THR A 63 -12.84 18.57 9.12
CA THR A 63 -12.74 17.72 7.93
C THR A 63 -12.56 16.25 8.30
N TRP A 64 -11.72 15.96 9.30
CA TRP A 64 -11.56 14.59 9.82
C TRP A 64 -12.84 14.02 10.45
N ALA A 65 -13.56 14.80 11.26
CA ALA A 65 -14.82 14.37 11.86
C ALA A 65 -15.90 14.06 10.80
N ALA A 66 -15.91 14.80 9.68
CA ALA A 66 -16.79 14.52 8.55
C ALA A 66 -16.40 13.26 7.75
N LEU A 67 -15.11 12.86 7.78
CA LEU A 67 -14.60 11.66 7.12
C LEU A 67 -14.72 10.38 7.97
N ASP A 68 -14.92 10.49 9.29
CA ASP A 68 -14.95 9.36 10.24
C ASP A 68 -16.03 8.32 9.87
N GLY A 69 -17.18 8.78 9.35
CA GLY A 69 -18.26 7.93 8.84
C GLY A 69 -17.95 7.14 7.55
N PHE A 70 -16.76 7.32 6.96
CA PHE A 70 -16.27 6.58 5.80
C PHE A 70 -15.15 5.58 6.15
N GLU A 71 -14.75 5.49 7.43
CA GLU A 71 -13.91 4.38 7.86
C GLU A 71 -14.59 3.04 7.55
N ALA A 72 -13.80 2.04 7.17
CA ALA A 72 -14.34 0.67 7.10
C ALA A 72 -14.80 0.28 8.51
N PRO A 73 -15.90 -0.49 8.66
CA PRO A 73 -16.26 -1.04 9.95
C PRO A 73 -15.08 -1.88 10.44
N LYS A 74 -14.34 -1.35 11.43
CA LYS A 74 -13.34 -2.12 12.18
C LYS A 74 -14.06 -3.39 12.62
N GLN A 75 -13.48 -4.57 12.35
CA GLN A 75 -14.04 -5.83 12.82
C GLN A 75 -14.00 -5.84 14.36
N THR A 76 -15.08 -5.33 14.95
CA THR A 76 -15.40 -5.52 16.36
C THR A 76 -15.35 -7.01 16.64
N GLN A 77 -14.75 -7.38 17.77
CA GLN A 77 -14.55 -8.75 18.21
C GLN A 77 -15.88 -9.39 18.66
N ARG A 78 -16.89 -9.40 17.78
CA ARG A 78 -18.08 -10.25 17.91
C ARG A 78 -17.71 -11.64 17.42
N ARG A 79 -17.25 -12.44 18.38
CA ARG A 79 -17.27 -13.90 18.38
C ARG A 79 -18.71 -14.35 18.04
N LEU A 80 -18.99 -14.57 16.76
CA LEU A 80 -20.30 -15.03 16.30
C LEU A 80 -20.44 -16.51 16.69
N SER A 81 -21.38 -16.77 17.60
CA SER A 81 -21.89 -18.10 17.87
C SER A 81 -22.51 -18.71 16.60
N GLU A 82 -22.51 -20.03 16.49
CA GLU A 82 -23.28 -20.72 15.47
C GLU A 82 -24.79 -20.42 15.56
N GLY A 83 -25.45 -20.45 14.41
CA GLY A 83 -26.92 -20.46 14.32
C GLY A 83 -27.56 -19.11 13.96
N ASP A 84 -27.59 -18.79 12.67
CA ASP A 84 -28.87 -18.85 11.95
C ASP A 84 -28.64 -19.16 10.45
N ARG A 85 -29.69 -19.64 9.76
CA ARG A 85 -29.69 -20.00 8.34
C ARG A 85 -30.80 -19.21 7.64
N PHE A 86 -30.44 -18.28 6.77
CA PHE A 86 -31.37 -17.81 5.73
C PHE A 86 -30.74 -17.84 4.33
N GLN A 87 -31.57 -18.19 3.36
CA GLN A 87 -31.17 -18.75 2.07
C GLN A 87 -31.80 -17.93 0.94
N VAL A 88 -30.99 -17.14 0.24
CA VAL A 88 -31.41 -16.37 -0.96
C VAL A 88 -30.32 -16.43 -2.03
N SER A 89 -30.71 -16.84 -3.25
CA SER A 89 -29.92 -16.88 -4.49
C SER A 89 -30.81 -17.34 -5.66
N PRO A 90 -30.53 -17.01 -6.93
CA PRO A 90 -29.57 -16.00 -7.44
C PRO A 90 -30.22 -14.58 -7.34
N GLU A 91 -30.06 -13.53 -8.16
CA GLU A 91 -29.32 -13.16 -9.39
C GLU A 91 -29.10 -11.60 -9.37
N ASN A 92 -28.56 -10.86 -10.37
CA ASN A 92 -28.10 -11.22 -11.72
C ASN A 92 -26.84 -10.45 -12.18
N GLN A 93 -25.72 -11.15 -12.13
CA GLN A 93 -24.55 -11.13 -13.02
C GLN A 93 -24.54 -10.17 -14.23
N THR A 94 -23.64 -9.17 -14.20
CA THR A 94 -22.62 -8.91 -15.26
C THR A 94 -21.63 -7.85 -14.76
N GLY A 95 -20.32 -7.90 -15.05
CA GLY A 95 -19.56 -8.86 -15.86
C GLY A 95 -18.41 -9.56 -15.11
N THR A 96 -18.08 -10.75 -15.57
CA THR A 96 -16.89 -11.57 -15.27
C THR A 96 -15.67 -11.09 -16.09
N VAL A 97 -14.40 -11.50 -15.89
CA VAL A 97 -13.81 -12.59 -15.08
C VAL A 97 -12.61 -12.06 -14.28
N GLY A 98 -12.48 -12.43 -13.00
CA GLY A 98 -11.28 -12.21 -12.19
C GLY A 98 -11.16 -13.26 -11.08
N LYS A 99 -10.56 -14.41 -11.39
CA LYS A 99 -10.51 -15.58 -10.48
C LYS A 99 -9.70 -15.24 -9.21
N VAL A 100 -10.40 -15.01 -8.10
CA VAL A 100 -9.78 -14.84 -6.77
C VAL A 100 -8.91 -16.05 -6.40
N PRO A 101 -7.60 -15.88 -6.15
CA PRO A 101 -6.76 -16.95 -5.62
C PRO A 101 -7.03 -17.13 -4.13
N SER A 102 -7.66 -18.25 -3.76
CA SER A 102 -7.77 -18.62 -2.35
C SER A 102 -6.41 -19.06 -1.81
N SER A 103 -6.07 -18.59 -0.61
CA SER A 103 -5.17 -19.23 0.37
C SER A 103 -3.82 -19.77 -0.15
N GLY A 104 -2.75 -18.99 0.03
CA GLY A 104 -1.36 -19.48 -0.11
C GLY A 104 -0.41 -18.45 -0.72
N ASP A 105 -0.50 -18.26 -2.03
CA ASP A 105 0.51 -17.55 -2.84
C ASP A 105 0.20 -16.07 -3.15
N ALA A 106 -0.77 -15.46 -2.45
CA ALA A 106 -1.24 -14.10 -2.75
C ALA A 106 -0.48 -13.03 -1.96
N ASN A 107 0.11 -12.05 -2.68
CA ASN A 107 0.79 -10.89 -2.11
C ASN A 107 -0.17 -10.04 -1.25
N PRO A 108 0.04 -9.90 0.08
CA PRO A 108 -0.81 -9.04 0.93
C PRO A 108 -0.69 -7.55 0.58
N PHE A 109 0.31 -7.15 -0.20
CA PHE A 109 0.54 -5.80 -0.68
C PHE A 109 0.48 -5.69 -2.21
N HIS A 110 -0.36 -6.50 -2.86
CA HIS A 110 -0.46 -6.55 -4.32
C HIS A 110 -0.67 -5.17 -4.95
N GLU A 111 -1.61 -4.37 -4.45
CA GLU A 111 -1.89 -3.01 -4.94
C GLU A 111 -0.70 -2.06 -4.78
N GLN A 112 -0.01 -2.12 -3.64
CA GLN A 112 1.21 -1.34 -3.39
C GLN A 112 2.33 -1.76 -4.34
N PHE A 113 2.43 -3.05 -4.69
CA PHE A 113 3.42 -3.57 -5.64
C PHE A 113 3.05 -3.20 -7.09
N ILE A 114 1.77 -3.22 -7.48
CA ILE A 114 1.28 -2.72 -8.78
C ILE A 114 1.63 -1.23 -8.94
N ARG A 115 1.34 -0.43 -7.91
CA ARG A 115 1.71 1.00 -7.86
C ARG A 115 3.22 1.21 -7.92
N ALA A 116 4.00 0.39 -7.23
CA ALA A 116 5.46 0.47 -7.28
C ALA A 116 6.01 0.11 -8.67
N ALA A 117 5.42 -0.88 -9.36
CA ALA A 117 5.76 -1.21 -10.74
C ALA A 117 5.56 -0.01 -11.68
N ARG A 118 4.39 0.64 -11.60
CA ARG A 118 4.08 1.87 -12.34
C ARG A 118 5.09 2.98 -12.04
N ALA A 119 5.33 3.28 -10.75
CA ALA A 119 6.21 4.36 -10.31
C ALA A 119 7.68 4.17 -10.72
N VAL A 120 8.17 2.92 -10.70
CA VAL A 120 9.55 2.57 -11.11
C VAL A 120 9.69 2.41 -12.63
N GLY A 121 8.57 2.33 -13.37
CA GLY A 121 8.57 2.06 -14.80
C GLY A 121 9.08 0.65 -15.10
N VAL A 122 8.41 -0.36 -14.52
CA VAL A 122 8.56 -1.79 -14.81
C VAL A 122 7.19 -2.44 -15.00
N PRO A 123 7.07 -3.60 -15.66
CA PRO A 123 5.79 -4.25 -15.89
C PRO A 123 5.03 -4.57 -14.59
N GLU A 124 3.74 -4.26 -14.57
CA GLU A 124 2.84 -4.54 -13.42
C GLU A 124 2.79 -6.03 -13.04
N SER A 125 3.05 -6.92 -13.99
CA SER A 125 3.21 -8.36 -13.74
C SER A 125 4.31 -8.72 -12.73
N TRP A 126 5.25 -7.81 -12.43
CA TRP A 126 6.20 -7.98 -11.32
C TRP A 126 5.48 -8.15 -9.98
N ALA A 127 4.36 -7.44 -9.75
CA ALA A 127 3.59 -7.50 -8.51
C ALA A 127 2.98 -8.88 -8.19
N SER A 128 2.95 -9.77 -9.18
CA SER A 128 2.55 -11.18 -9.08
C SER A 128 3.62 -12.16 -9.60
N SER A 129 4.87 -11.73 -9.83
CA SER A 129 5.94 -12.63 -10.30
C SER A 129 6.22 -13.69 -9.23
N PRO A 130 6.10 -15.00 -9.52
CA PRO A 130 6.37 -16.06 -8.54
C PRO A 130 7.83 -16.05 -8.04
N ALA A 131 8.75 -15.47 -8.81
CA ALA A 131 10.14 -15.27 -8.38
C ALA A 131 10.25 -14.11 -7.36
N LEU A 132 9.51 -13.01 -7.57
CA LEU A 132 9.45 -11.90 -6.62
C LEU A 132 8.80 -12.33 -5.30
N MET A 133 7.69 -13.07 -5.37
CA MET A 133 6.97 -13.53 -4.16
C MET A 133 7.87 -14.44 -3.32
N LYS A 134 8.58 -15.39 -3.94
CA LYS A 134 9.51 -16.29 -3.26
C LYS A 134 10.78 -15.60 -2.75
N LEU A 135 11.09 -14.40 -3.23
CA LEU A 135 12.13 -13.54 -2.66
C LEU A 135 11.61 -12.84 -1.41
N VAL A 136 10.49 -12.10 -1.50
CA VAL A 136 9.91 -11.34 -0.37
C VAL A 136 9.51 -12.25 0.80
N GLU A 137 8.96 -13.43 0.50
CA GLU A 137 8.64 -14.47 1.48
C GLU A 137 9.91 -14.94 2.24
N LYS A 138 11.01 -15.22 1.52
CA LYS A 138 12.27 -15.67 2.14
C LYS A 138 12.96 -14.57 2.96
N GLU A 139 12.88 -13.33 2.50
CA GLU A 139 13.52 -12.18 3.15
C GLU A 139 12.72 -11.72 4.39
N SER A 140 11.39 -11.83 4.38
CA SER A 140 10.53 -11.17 5.39
C SER A 140 9.25 -11.91 5.82
N GLY A 141 8.81 -12.96 5.14
CA GLY A 141 7.45 -13.51 5.32
C GLY A 141 6.33 -12.49 5.05
N PHE A 142 6.60 -11.53 4.16
CA PHE A 142 5.82 -10.31 3.94
C PHE A 142 5.60 -9.43 5.20
N ASP A 143 6.51 -9.42 6.18
CA ASP A 143 6.50 -8.44 7.27
C ASP A 143 7.27 -7.16 6.87
N PRO A 144 6.60 -6.00 6.66
CA PRO A 144 7.29 -4.75 6.35
C PRO A 144 8.01 -4.15 7.57
N SER A 145 7.81 -4.68 8.78
CA SER A 145 8.55 -4.31 9.99
C SER A 145 9.79 -5.20 10.25
N ALA A 146 9.98 -6.27 9.46
CA ALA A 146 11.02 -7.27 9.64
C ALA A 146 12.42 -6.65 9.70
N ARG A 147 13.25 -7.11 10.66
CA ARG A 147 14.58 -6.56 10.92
C ARG A 147 15.63 -7.63 11.15
N ASN A 148 16.74 -7.53 10.43
CA ASN A 148 17.87 -8.43 10.61
C ASN A 148 18.65 -8.12 11.89
N LYS A 149 18.96 -9.14 12.69
CA LYS A 149 19.72 -8.98 13.96
C LYS A 149 21.24 -8.83 13.75
N ARG A 150 21.75 -8.99 12.53
CA ARG A 150 23.20 -9.03 12.20
C ARG A 150 23.63 -7.97 11.16
N SER A 151 22.71 -7.16 10.64
CA SER A 151 23.01 -6.14 9.61
C SER A 151 22.01 -4.98 9.65
N THR A 152 22.11 -4.02 8.71
CA THR A 152 21.14 -2.91 8.58
C THR A 152 19.94 -3.23 7.66
N ALA A 153 19.75 -4.52 7.35
CA ALA A 153 18.66 -5.03 6.52
C ALA A 153 17.31 -4.95 7.25
N GLN A 154 16.30 -4.41 6.55
CA GLN A 154 14.92 -4.34 7.07
C GLN A 154 13.86 -4.26 5.96
N GLY A 155 12.62 -4.56 6.34
CA GLY A 155 11.43 -4.53 5.47
C GLY A 155 11.32 -5.73 4.54
N LEU A 156 10.34 -5.65 3.63
CA LEU A 156 9.92 -6.73 2.72
C LEU A 156 11.04 -7.33 1.86
N PHE A 157 12.05 -6.52 1.53
CA PHE A 157 13.18 -6.90 0.68
C PHE A 157 14.51 -6.93 1.45
N GLN A 158 14.48 -6.87 2.79
CA GLN A 158 15.65 -6.85 3.68
C GLN A 158 16.78 -5.89 3.22
N MET A 159 16.41 -4.72 2.70
CA MET A 159 17.37 -3.82 2.07
C MET A 159 18.22 -3.08 3.10
N LEU A 160 19.53 -3.04 2.82
CA LEU A 160 20.52 -2.31 3.61
C LEU A 160 20.33 -0.79 3.49
N LYS A 161 20.84 -0.03 4.46
CA LYS A 161 20.86 1.45 4.39
C LYS A 161 21.58 1.99 3.15
N GLY A 162 22.64 1.29 2.71
CA GLY A 162 23.35 1.61 1.47
C GLY A 162 22.48 1.43 0.22
N THR A 163 21.60 0.42 0.18
CA THR A 163 20.71 0.16 -0.95
C THR A 163 19.67 1.27 -1.11
N TYR A 164 19.03 1.69 -0.02
CA TYR A 164 18.10 2.83 -0.01
C TYR A 164 18.76 4.12 -0.55
N LYS A 165 20.00 4.43 -0.12
CA LYS A 165 20.76 5.55 -0.68
C LYS A 165 21.07 5.35 -2.18
N GLY A 166 21.42 4.14 -2.58
CA GLY A 166 21.76 3.79 -3.97
C GLY A 166 20.60 3.93 -4.96
N VAL A 167 19.35 3.79 -4.51
CA VAL A 167 18.14 4.04 -5.32
C VAL A 167 17.56 5.45 -5.13
N GLY A 168 18.31 6.38 -4.51
CA GLY A 168 17.88 7.77 -4.29
C GLY A 168 16.90 7.98 -3.14
N MET A 169 16.54 6.93 -2.40
CA MET A 169 15.52 6.94 -1.33
C MET A 169 16.15 6.93 0.08
N ALA A 170 17.21 7.74 0.28
CA ALA A 170 18.00 7.74 1.51
C ALA A 170 17.16 8.10 2.76
N ASP A 171 16.29 9.09 2.62
CA ASP A 171 15.45 9.61 3.71
C ASP A 171 14.25 8.69 4.04
N SER A 172 13.91 7.78 3.13
CA SER A 172 12.90 6.74 3.33
C SER A 172 13.40 5.54 4.16
N TRP A 173 14.70 5.48 4.48
CA TRP A 173 15.27 4.34 5.20
C TRP A 173 14.68 4.21 6.62
N GLY A 174 14.07 3.06 6.90
CA GLY A 174 13.36 2.81 8.17
C GLY A 174 11.85 2.97 8.08
N THR A 175 11.31 3.35 6.91
CA THR A 175 9.86 3.27 6.65
C THR A 175 9.31 1.86 6.84
N GLN A 176 8.08 1.77 7.33
CA GLN A 176 7.27 0.54 7.39
C GLN A 176 6.18 0.51 6.31
N ASP A 177 6.12 1.50 5.42
CA ASP A 177 5.15 1.53 4.31
C ASP A 177 5.52 0.52 3.20
N PRO A 178 4.66 -0.48 2.91
CA PRO A 178 4.90 -1.46 1.84
C PRO A 178 5.10 -0.83 0.45
N TYR A 179 4.45 0.30 0.14
CA TYR A 179 4.60 0.95 -1.16
C TYR A 179 6.01 1.53 -1.33
N THR A 180 6.48 2.33 -0.37
CA THR A 180 7.84 2.89 -0.36
C THR A 180 8.91 1.79 -0.37
N GLN A 181 8.70 0.70 0.38
CA GLN A 181 9.60 -0.46 0.36
C GLN A 181 9.61 -1.16 -1.01
N ALA A 182 8.45 -1.30 -1.66
CA ALA A 182 8.34 -1.87 -3.00
C ALA A 182 8.98 -0.98 -4.09
N VAL A 183 8.83 0.35 -4.03
CA VAL A 183 9.51 1.28 -4.96
C VAL A 183 11.03 1.16 -4.85
N ALA A 184 11.57 1.10 -3.62
CA ALA A 184 13.00 0.88 -3.40
C ALA A 184 13.47 -0.50 -3.90
N GLY A 185 12.71 -1.56 -3.59
CA GLY A 185 13.02 -2.94 -4.00
C GLY A 185 12.97 -3.14 -5.51
N PHE A 186 11.98 -2.56 -6.18
CA PHE A 186 11.80 -2.68 -7.62
C PHE A 186 12.84 -1.85 -8.37
N SER A 187 13.19 -0.65 -7.87
CA SER A 187 14.30 0.14 -8.40
C SER A 187 15.62 -0.62 -8.31
N TYR A 188 15.89 -1.25 -7.17
CA TYR A 188 17.09 -2.07 -7.00
C TYR A 188 17.10 -3.30 -7.91
N ILE A 189 15.98 -4.01 -8.06
CA ILE A 189 15.88 -5.17 -8.97
C ILE A 189 16.03 -4.76 -10.43
N LYS A 190 15.38 -3.67 -10.85
CA LYS A 190 15.50 -3.07 -12.19
C LYS A 190 16.94 -2.72 -12.51
N GLU A 191 17.66 -2.07 -11.60
CA GLU A 191 19.03 -1.65 -11.89
C GLU A 191 20.07 -2.77 -11.75
N ARG A 192 19.96 -3.62 -10.71
CA ARG A 192 20.99 -4.63 -10.43
C ARG A 192 20.79 -5.94 -11.20
N TYR A 193 19.56 -6.38 -11.42
CA TYR A 193 19.24 -7.72 -11.97
C TYR A 193 18.39 -7.69 -13.24
N LYS A 194 17.78 -6.55 -13.56
CA LYS A 194 16.88 -6.30 -14.71
C LYS A 194 15.53 -7.06 -14.67
N THR A 195 15.41 -8.20 -14.00
CA THR A 195 14.13 -8.90 -13.74
C THR A 195 14.08 -9.57 -12.36
N PRO A 196 12.89 -9.87 -11.80
CA PRO A 196 12.75 -10.58 -10.53
C PRO A 196 13.28 -12.00 -10.55
N GLU A 197 13.21 -12.68 -11.70
CA GLU A 197 13.69 -14.05 -11.89
C GLU A 197 15.21 -14.11 -11.78
N ARG A 198 15.91 -13.09 -12.31
CA ARG A 198 17.36 -12.92 -12.14
C ARG A 198 17.74 -12.55 -10.70
N ALA A 199 16.94 -11.70 -10.03
CA ALA A 199 17.15 -11.37 -8.63
C ALA A 199 16.99 -12.60 -7.72
N TYR A 200 15.93 -13.38 -7.92
CA TYR A 200 15.68 -14.63 -7.18
C TYR A 200 16.73 -15.71 -7.49
N ALA A 201 17.16 -15.84 -8.75
CA ALA A 201 18.26 -16.75 -9.11
C ALA A 201 19.59 -16.35 -8.43
N PHE A 202 19.89 -15.05 -8.34
CA PHE A 202 21.06 -14.55 -7.61
C PHE A 202 20.94 -14.80 -6.10
N HIS A 203 19.79 -14.50 -5.50
CA HIS A 203 19.53 -14.82 -4.08
C HIS A 203 19.71 -16.32 -3.82
N LYS A 204 19.19 -17.18 -4.70
CA LYS A 204 19.34 -18.65 -4.62
C LYS A 204 20.79 -19.18 -4.75
N SER A 205 21.73 -18.39 -5.27
CA SER A 205 23.15 -18.79 -5.36
C SER A 205 24.04 -18.16 -4.29
N HIS A 206 23.51 -17.21 -3.50
CA HIS A 206 24.24 -16.50 -2.44
C HIS A 206 23.64 -16.71 -1.03
N GLY A 207 22.41 -17.22 -0.93
CA GLY A 207 21.77 -17.69 0.29
C GLY A 207 21.69 -19.22 0.32
N TYR A 208 22.03 -19.82 1.46
CA TYR A 208 22.05 -21.28 1.65
C TYR A 208 20.66 -21.93 1.49
N TYR A 209 20.66 -23.22 1.13
CA TYR A 209 19.53 -24.13 1.30
C TYR A 209 19.44 -24.60 2.76
#